data_AF-A0A8J2B3F4-F1
#
_entry.id   AF-A0A8J2B3F4-F1
#
_cell.length_a   1.000
_cell.length_b   1.000
_cell.length_c   1.000
_cell.angle_alpha   90.00
_cell.angle_beta   90.00
_cell.angle_gamma   90.00
#
_symmetry.space_group_name_H-M   'P 1'
#
loop_
_entity.id
_entity.type
_entity.pdbx_description
1 polymer ?
#
loop_
_entity_poly.entity_id
_entity_poly.type
_entity_poly.pdbx_seq_one_letter_code
_entity_poly.pdbx_strand_id
1 'polypeptide(L)'
;MQAPSQEMVNMRHETPMDLEMQAAQETVKAAMALEVPLQHDMESHRLPNLCSMDMDQVARCNFSEGCHAAEDNRDQSAVKTEDLVPCNGSICAITSLYCAFPACIGCQADGTLLFIQQRQACCKPLDCKDENKRFCAVVEQQRYWKIPQEILECKNQCFCLDSRCAIPCNDEVPCLLNSCGLNCMADFKPACGCCKKIGDLIPRLKK
;
A
#
# COMPACT_ATOMS: atom_id res chain seq x y z
N MET A 1 18.39 72.50 -16.60
CA MET A 1 18.25 71.43 -17.62
C MET A 1 18.83 70.16 -17.03
N GLN A 2 18.00 69.30 -16.46
CA GLN A 2 18.39 67.99 -15.92
C GLN A 2 17.49 66.96 -16.59
N ALA A 3 18.12 66.00 -17.27
CA ALA A 3 17.42 64.93 -17.98
C ALA A 3 16.86 63.91 -16.98
N PRO A 4 15.63 63.40 -17.16
CA PRO A 4 15.12 62.32 -16.32
C PRO A 4 15.77 60.99 -16.73
N SER A 5 16.34 60.31 -15.73
CA SER A 5 16.85 58.95 -15.80
C SER A 5 15.72 57.97 -16.11
N GLN A 6 15.84 57.22 -17.21
CA GLN A 6 14.96 56.10 -17.54
C GLN A 6 15.30 54.90 -16.65
N GLU A 7 14.54 54.67 -15.58
CA GLU A 7 14.45 53.36 -14.95
C GLU A 7 13.60 52.45 -15.86
N MET A 8 14.26 51.56 -16.61
CA MET A 8 13.60 50.46 -17.30
C MET A 8 13.06 49.47 -16.28
N VAL A 9 11.78 49.62 -15.93
CA VAL A 9 11.02 48.63 -15.16
C VAL A 9 10.88 47.39 -16.03
N ASN A 10 11.69 46.38 -15.72
CA ASN A 10 11.69 45.09 -16.39
C ASN A 10 10.46 44.30 -15.91
N MET A 11 9.30 44.55 -16.53
CA MET A 11 8.08 43.79 -16.28
C MET A 11 8.26 42.37 -16.83
N ARG A 12 8.64 41.45 -15.95
CA ARG A 12 8.56 40.01 -16.24
C ARG A 12 7.09 39.67 -16.45
N HIS A 13 6.72 39.28 -17.67
CA HIS A 13 5.43 38.67 -17.93
C HIS A 13 5.43 37.28 -17.30
N GLU A 14 4.84 37.20 -16.10
CA GLU A 14 4.48 35.91 -15.50
C GLU A 14 3.44 35.26 -16.41
N THR A 15 3.72 34.02 -16.81
CA THR A 15 2.81 33.30 -17.70
C THR A 15 1.62 32.78 -16.89
N PRO A 16 0.43 32.59 -17.50
CA PRO A 16 -0.74 32.09 -16.79
C PRO A 16 -0.50 30.77 -16.04
N MET A 17 0.45 29.96 -16.51
CA MET A 17 0.84 28.69 -15.88
C MET A 17 1.58 28.90 -14.54
N ASP A 18 2.33 29.99 -14.40
CA ASP A 18 3.05 30.32 -13.16
C ASP A 18 2.08 30.70 -12.03
N LEU A 19 0.99 31.40 -12.38
CA LEU A 19 -0.08 31.77 -11.44
C LEU A 19 -0.87 30.55 -10.96
N GLU A 20 -1.18 29.60 -11.85
CA GLU A 20 -1.85 28.35 -11.47
C GLU A 20 -0.96 27.48 -10.57
N MET A 21 0.34 27.42 -10.87
CA MET A 21 1.30 26.68 -10.05
C MET A 21 1.49 27.31 -8.66
N GLN A 22 1.52 28.64 -8.56
CA GLN A 22 1.56 29.34 -7.27
C GLN A 22 0.28 29.11 -6.46
N ALA A 23 -0.91 29.19 -7.08
CA ALA A 23 -2.17 28.92 -6.40
C ALA A 23 -2.26 27.46 -5.87
N ALA A 24 -1.77 26.50 -6.66
CA ALA A 24 -1.67 25.10 -6.22
C ALA A 24 -0.71 24.95 -5.03
N GLN A 25 0.45 25.61 -5.06
CA GLN A 25 1.42 25.59 -3.96
C GLN A 25 0.86 26.21 -2.67
N GLU A 26 0.11 27.31 -2.76
CA GLU A 26 -0.52 27.94 -1.59
C GLU A 26 -1.63 27.06 -1.00
N THR A 27 -2.41 26.39 -1.85
CA THR A 27 -3.45 25.45 -1.41
C THR A 27 -2.84 24.25 -0.68
N VAL A 28 -1.71 23.72 -1.16
CA VAL A 28 -0.97 22.64 -0.48
C VAL A 28 -0.41 23.13 0.85
N LYS A 29 0.20 24.33 0.91
CA LYS A 29 0.68 24.91 2.17
C LYS A 29 -0.44 25.12 3.20
N ALA A 30 -1.61 25.58 2.76
CA ALA A 30 -2.78 25.75 3.63
C ALA A 30 -3.32 24.40 4.14
N ALA A 31 -3.34 23.37 3.30
CA ALA A 31 -3.72 22.01 3.70
C ALA A 31 -2.73 21.41 4.72
N MET A 32 -1.42 21.62 4.54
CA MET A 32 -0.39 21.20 5.50
C MET A 32 -0.50 21.94 6.84
N ALA A 33 -0.91 23.22 6.83
CA ALA A 33 -1.13 23.99 8.06
C ALA A 33 -2.36 23.54 8.87
N LEU A 34 -3.26 22.77 8.25
CA LEU A 34 -4.45 22.18 8.89
C LEU A 34 -4.18 20.79 9.51
N GLU A 35 -2.96 20.26 9.41
CA GLU A 35 -2.54 19.08 10.16
C GLU A 35 -2.40 19.42 11.65
N VAL A 36 -3.53 19.48 12.34
CA VAL A 36 -3.59 19.29 13.80
C VAL A 36 -3.00 17.91 14.09
N PRO A 37 -2.07 17.75 15.05
CA PRO A 37 -1.50 16.46 15.37
C PRO A 37 -2.60 15.55 15.94
N LEU A 38 -3.18 14.70 15.08
CA LEU A 38 -4.03 13.57 15.44
C LEU A 38 -3.16 12.41 15.96
N GLN A 39 -2.18 12.73 16.82
CA GLN A 39 -1.27 11.78 17.46
C GLN A 39 -1.53 11.60 18.96
N HIS A 40 -2.47 12.35 19.56
CA HIS A 40 -2.81 12.22 20.98
C HIS A 40 -4.24 11.70 21.15
N ASP A 41 -4.39 10.36 21.25
CA ASP A 41 -5.41 9.71 22.12
C ASP A 41 -5.50 8.16 21.98
N MET A 42 -4.52 7.48 21.38
CA MET A 42 -4.57 6.02 21.27
C MET A 42 -4.10 5.22 22.50
N GLU A 43 -3.70 5.86 23.61
CA GLU A 43 -3.33 5.12 24.84
C GLU A 43 -4.52 4.75 25.73
N SER A 44 -5.71 5.33 25.55
CA SER A 44 -6.82 5.16 26.49
C SER A 44 -7.75 3.97 26.20
N HIS A 45 -7.56 3.23 25.10
CA HIS A 45 -8.45 2.12 24.70
C HIS A 45 -7.69 0.80 24.52
N ARG A 46 -6.98 0.36 25.58
CA ARG A 46 -6.59 -1.06 25.69
C ARG A 46 -7.84 -1.88 26.01
N LEU A 47 -8.40 -2.56 25.01
CA LEU A 47 -9.41 -3.58 25.24
C LEU A 47 -8.75 -4.79 25.94
N PRO A 48 -9.15 -5.15 27.16
CA PRO A 48 -8.76 -6.43 27.72
C PRO A 48 -9.59 -7.52 27.02
N ASN A 49 -8.94 -8.58 26.54
CA ASN A 49 -9.55 -9.89 26.20
C ASN A 49 -9.93 -10.23 24.75
N LEU A 50 -9.28 -9.70 23.71
CA LEU A 50 -9.50 -10.16 22.32
C LEU A 50 -8.45 -11.14 21.77
N CYS A 51 -7.52 -11.62 22.59
CA CYS A 51 -6.55 -12.65 22.20
C CYS A 51 -6.58 -13.84 23.16
N SER A 52 -7.60 -14.70 23.04
CA SER A 52 -7.53 -16.08 23.53
C SER A 52 -7.32 -17.03 22.35
N MET A 53 -6.31 -16.75 21.53
CA MET A 53 -5.67 -17.81 20.76
C MET A 53 -4.71 -18.52 21.70
N ASP A 54 -4.76 -19.85 21.70
CA ASP A 54 -3.95 -20.72 22.55
C ASP A 54 -2.44 -20.40 22.36
N MET A 55 -1.84 -19.75 23.37
CA MET A 55 -0.44 -19.33 23.36
C MET A 55 0.53 -20.51 23.22
N ASP A 56 0.08 -21.74 23.54
CA ASP A 56 0.89 -22.96 23.44
C ASP A 56 1.10 -23.44 21.99
N GLN A 57 0.32 -22.95 21.02
CA GLN A 57 0.57 -23.18 19.59
C GLN A 57 1.57 -22.17 19.01
N VAL A 58 1.57 -20.94 19.52
CA VAL A 58 2.50 -19.87 19.12
C VAL A 58 3.91 -20.14 19.63
N ALA A 59 4.04 -20.72 20.83
CA ALA A 59 5.31 -21.08 21.45
C ALA A 59 6.11 -22.15 20.69
N ARG A 60 5.53 -22.79 19.65
CA ARG A 60 6.20 -23.84 18.85
C ARG A 60 6.85 -23.34 17.56
N CYS A 61 6.79 -22.04 17.27
CA CYS A 61 7.61 -21.43 16.23
C CYS A 61 9.08 -21.46 16.70
N ASN A 62 9.80 -22.50 16.26
CA ASN A 62 11.14 -22.84 16.71
C ASN A 62 12.13 -21.68 16.53
N PHE A 63 12.61 -21.22 17.68
CA PHE A 63 13.86 -20.53 17.93
C PHE A 63 15.01 -21.29 17.24
N SER A 64 15.57 -20.74 16.16
CA SER A 64 16.91 -21.12 15.71
C SER A 64 17.76 -19.86 15.62
N GLU A 65 18.95 -19.96 16.20
CA GLU A 65 19.83 -18.86 16.56
C GLU A 65 20.46 -18.20 15.32
N GLY A 66 20.53 -16.87 15.38
CA GLY A 66 21.42 -16.07 14.55
C GLY A 66 20.70 -15.23 13.49
N CYS A 67 20.47 -13.95 13.75
CA CYS A 67 20.29 -12.91 12.73
C CYS A 67 20.65 -11.54 13.33
N HIS A 68 21.73 -10.95 12.82
CA HIS A 68 22.21 -9.59 13.11
C HIS A 68 21.44 -8.52 12.32
N ALA A 69 21.39 -7.31 12.90
CA ALA A 69 21.10 -5.97 12.35
C ALA A 69 19.86 -5.76 11.45
N ALA A 70 18.91 -4.96 11.94
CA ALA A 70 17.62 -4.67 11.32
C ALA A 70 17.68 -3.46 10.37
N GLU A 71 17.33 -3.70 9.10
CA GLU A 71 16.67 -2.71 8.25
C GLU A 71 15.15 -2.79 8.48
N ASP A 72 14.42 -1.74 8.10
CA ASP A 72 12.99 -1.53 8.37
C ASP A 72 12.11 -2.73 7.91
N ASN A 73 11.92 -3.72 8.80
CA ASN A 73 11.32 -5.03 8.52
C ASN A 73 9.81 -5.02 8.24
N ARG A 74 9.20 -3.84 8.05
CA ARG A 74 7.75 -3.69 7.87
C ARG A 74 7.23 -4.18 6.51
N ASP A 75 8.11 -4.36 5.53
CA ASP A 75 7.76 -4.91 4.21
C ASP A 75 7.71 -6.44 4.16
N GLN A 76 8.10 -7.16 5.23
CA GLN A 76 8.12 -8.64 5.23
C GLN A 76 6.72 -9.27 5.15
N SER A 77 5.66 -8.54 5.52
CA SER A 77 4.27 -9.03 5.40
C SER A 77 3.65 -8.78 4.03
N ALA A 78 4.35 -8.12 3.10
CA ALA A 78 3.84 -7.84 1.77
C ALA A 78 3.65 -9.15 0.98
N VAL A 79 2.40 -9.46 0.68
CA VAL A 79 2.05 -10.64 -0.12
C VAL A 79 2.52 -10.44 -1.56
N LYS A 80 3.35 -11.34 -2.08
CA LYS A 80 3.79 -11.29 -3.47
C LYS A 80 2.64 -11.61 -4.42
N THR A 81 2.48 -10.79 -5.46
CA THR A 81 1.40 -10.97 -6.46
C THR A 81 1.45 -12.34 -7.14
N GLU A 82 2.65 -12.87 -7.39
CA GLU A 82 2.84 -14.15 -8.08
C GLU A 82 2.24 -15.36 -7.34
N ASP A 83 2.12 -15.29 -6.02
CA ASP A 83 1.62 -16.37 -5.17
C ASP A 83 0.09 -16.40 -5.04
N LEU A 84 -0.57 -15.34 -5.49
CA LEU A 84 -2.02 -15.18 -5.39
C LEU A 84 -2.75 -16.09 -6.38
N VAL A 85 -3.89 -16.65 -5.96
CA VAL A 85 -4.82 -17.37 -6.83
C VAL A 85 -6.01 -16.46 -7.13
N PRO A 86 -6.17 -15.93 -8.35
CA PRO A 86 -7.23 -14.97 -8.67
C PRO A 86 -8.60 -15.66 -8.64
N CYS A 87 -9.54 -15.05 -7.91
CA CYS A 87 -10.94 -15.47 -7.81
C CYS A 87 -11.86 -14.63 -8.70
N ASN A 88 -11.57 -13.34 -8.82
CA ASN A 88 -12.27 -12.42 -9.69
C ASN A 88 -11.30 -11.34 -10.16
N GLY A 89 -11.36 -10.93 -11.41
CA GLY A 89 -10.49 -9.91 -11.96
C GLY A 89 -11.14 -9.14 -13.09
N SER A 90 -11.11 -7.81 -13.00
CA SER A 90 -11.66 -6.89 -13.99
C SER A 90 -10.61 -5.88 -14.44
N ILE A 91 -9.71 -6.32 -15.31
CA ILE A 91 -8.65 -5.53 -15.94
C ILE A 91 -7.68 -4.96 -14.88
N CYS A 92 -8.03 -3.86 -14.23
CA CYS A 92 -7.19 -3.17 -13.27
C CYS A 92 -7.44 -3.54 -11.81
N ALA A 93 -8.48 -4.33 -11.52
CA ALA A 93 -8.80 -4.78 -10.16
C ALA A 93 -8.81 -6.31 -10.09
N ILE A 94 -8.18 -6.87 -9.06
CA ILE A 94 -8.11 -8.30 -8.81
C ILE A 94 -8.50 -8.60 -7.37
N THR A 95 -9.32 -9.62 -7.16
CA THR A 95 -9.55 -10.25 -5.86
C THR A 95 -9.05 -11.69 -5.96
N SER A 96 -8.16 -12.05 -5.05
CA SER A 96 -7.43 -13.30 -5.06
C SER A 96 -7.44 -13.94 -3.68
N LEU A 97 -7.09 -15.22 -3.65
CA LEU A 97 -6.83 -15.98 -2.44
C LEU A 97 -5.32 -16.08 -2.19
N TYR A 98 -4.93 -15.74 -0.96
CA TYR A 98 -3.62 -15.99 -0.40
C TYR A 98 -3.73 -17.05 0.70
N CYS A 99 -3.32 -18.28 0.39
CA CYS A 99 -3.55 -19.45 1.25
C CYS A 99 -2.32 -19.88 2.06
N ALA A 100 -1.36 -18.98 2.32
CA ALA A 100 -0.16 -19.30 3.10
C ALA A 100 -0.42 -19.07 4.60
N PHE A 101 -0.83 -20.12 5.31
CA PHE A 101 -0.99 -20.07 6.77
C PHE A 101 0.39 -20.15 7.48
N PRO A 102 0.66 -19.37 8.55
CA PRO A 102 -0.22 -18.40 9.22
C PRO A 102 -0.17 -16.97 8.63
N ALA A 103 0.68 -16.73 7.62
CA ALA A 103 0.89 -15.40 7.04
C ALA A 103 -0.37 -14.76 6.41
N CYS A 104 -1.36 -15.57 6.05
CA CYS A 104 -2.65 -15.09 5.58
C CYS A 104 -3.55 -14.53 6.69
N ILE A 105 -3.26 -14.74 7.98
CA ILE A 105 -4.09 -14.19 9.06
C ILE A 105 -3.90 -12.68 9.16
N GLY A 106 -4.98 -11.98 9.53
CA GLY A 106 -5.00 -10.54 9.77
C GLY A 106 -5.39 -9.72 8.57
N CYS A 107 -5.38 -8.41 8.75
CA CYS A 107 -5.74 -7.41 7.76
C CYS A 107 -4.55 -6.49 7.49
N GLN A 108 -4.32 -6.16 6.23
CA GLN A 108 -3.31 -5.21 5.81
C GLN A 108 -3.85 -4.42 4.63
N ALA A 109 -3.78 -3.09 4.69
CA ALA A 109 -4.10 -2.23 3.57
C ALA A 109 -2.92 -1.28 3.29
N ASP A 110 -2.51 -1.18 2.04
CA ASP A 110 -1.56 -0.16 1.57
C ASP A 110 -2.09 0.39 0.26
N GLY A 111 -2.08 1.70 0.09
CA GLY A 111 -2.52 2.29 -1.15
C GLY A 111 -2.32 3.78 -1.22
N THR A 112 -2.23 4.27 -2.45
CA THR A 112 -2.28 5.67 -2.81
C THR A 112 -3.56 5.94 -3.61
N LEU A 113 -4.40 6.82 -3.11
CA LEU A 113 -5.55 7.36 -3.84
C LEU A 113 -5.31 8.86 -4.02
N LEU A 114 -5.11 9.29 -5.27
CA LEU A 114 -4.74 10.67 -5.57
C LEU A 114 -3.49 11.05 -4.76
N PHE A 115 -3.59 12.04 -3.87
CA PHE A 115 -2.47 12.56 -3.08
C PHE A 115 -2.35 11.95 -1.68
N ILE A 116 -3.20 10.98 -1.32
CA ILE A 116 -3.22 10.37 0.01
C ILE A 116 -2.62 8.98 -0.10
N GLN A 117 -1.51 8.75 0.61
CA GLN A 117 -0.99 7.42 0.84
C GLN A 117 -1.41 6.95 2.24
N GLN A 118 -2.02 5.77 2.32
CA GLN A 118 -2.48 5.15 3.56
C GLN A 118 -1.85 3.76 3.70
N ARG A 119 -1.37 3.48 4.91
CA ARG A 119 -0.95 2.15 5.35
C ARG A 119 -1.71 1.78 6.61
N GLN A 120 -2.16 0.55 6.68
CA GLN A 120 -2.89 0.04 7.82
C GLN A 120 -2.58 -1.45 8.00
N ALA A 121 -2.39 -1.89 9.25
CA ALA A 121 -2.35 -3.28 9.63
C ALA A 121 -3.24 -3.51 10.85
N CYS A 122 -3.96 -4.63 10.89
CA CYS A 122 -4.85 -4.99 11.98
C CYS A 122 -4.87 -6.50 12.17
N CYS A 123 -4.76 -6.97 13.40
CA CYS A 123 -4.65 -8.39 13.76
C CYS A 123 -3.60 -9.17 12.94
N LYS A 124 -2.54 -8.50 12.47
CA LYS A 124 -1.51 -9.09 11.61
C LYS A 124 -0.38 -9.65 12.49
N PRO A 125 -0.02 -10.94 12.37
CA PRO A 125 1.14 -11.47 13.08
C PRO A 125 2.39 -10.75 12.59
N LEU A 126 3.21 -10.29 13.52
CA LEU A 126 4.49 -9.68 13.22
C LEU A 126 5.59 -10.73 13.29
N ASP A 127 6.59 -10.60 12.43
CA ASP A 127 7.73 -11.50 12.47
C ASP A 127 8.45 -11.41 13.81
N CYS A 128 9.01 -12.53 14.29
CA CYS A 128 9.75 -12.58 15.55
C CYS A 128 11.03 -11.71 15.55
N LYS A 129 11.35 -11.09 14.41
CA LYS A 129 12.44 -10.14 14.19
C LYS A 129 12.04 -8.68 14.46
N ASP A 130 10.79 -8.39 14.81
CA ASP A 130 10.38 -7.05 15.22
C ASP A 130 11.15 -6.64 16.47
N GLU A 131 11.85 -5.50 16.42
CA GLU A 131 12.70 -5.00 17.51
C GLU A 131 11.89 -4.83 18.82
N ASN A 132 10.61 -4.52 18.67
CA ASN A 132 9.68 -4.31 19.77
C ASN A 132 9.08 -5.61 20.33
N LYS A 133 9.48 -6.78 19.80
CA LYS A 133 8.96 -8.11 20.17
C LYS A 133 7.42 -8.17 20.15
N ARG A 134 6.77 -7.36 19.31
CA ARG A 134 5.32 -7.37 19.21
C ARG A 134 4.91 -8.63 18.49
N PHE A 135 3.90 -9.31 19.03
CA PHE A 135 3.39 -10.53 18.41
C PHE A 135 2.36 -10.23 17.31
N CYS A 136 1.62 -9.14 17.47
CA CYS A 136 0.51 -8.79 16.59
C CYS A 136 0.30 -7.27 16.57
N ALA A 137 0.10 -6.70 15.39
CA ALA A 137 -0.38 -5.33 15.25
C ALA A 137 -1.91 -5.32 15.41
N VAL A 138 -2.43 -4.89 16.57
CA VAL A 138 -3.89 -4.81 16.80
C VAL A 138 -4.51 -3.79 15.84
N VAL A 139 -3.99 -2.56 15.86
CA VAL A 139 -4.25 -1.55 14.84
C VAL A 139 -2.99 -0.69 14.73
N GLU A 140 -2.42 -0.63 13.54
CA GLU A 140 -1.39 0.34 13.18
C GLU A 140 -1.88 1.05 11.91
N GLN A 141 -1.84 2.39 11.91
CA GLN A 141 -2.30 3.18 10.79
C GLN A 141 -1.39 4.37 10.58
N GLN A 142 -0.99 4.59 9.33
CA GLN A 142 -0.19 5.72 8.89
C GLN A 142 -0.86 6.35 7.68
N ARG A 143 -0.91 7.68 7.65
CA ARG A 143 -1.41 8.45 6.52
C ARG A 143 -0.45 9.59 6.26
N TYR A 144 -0.13 9.83 5.00
CA TYR A 144 0.72 10.94 4.61
C TYR A 144 0.34 11.44 3.22
N TRP A 145 0.67 12.70 2.98
CA TRP A 145 0.51 13.34 1.69
C TRP A 145 1.70 13.00 0.80
N LYS A 146 1.41 12.50 -0.40
CA LYS A 146 2.43 12.19 -1.40
C LYS A 146 1.96 12.76 -2.73
N ILE A 147 2.87 13.37 -3.48
CA ILE A 147 2.59 13.75 -4.87
C ILE A 147 2.52 12.45 -5.67
N PRO A 148 1.36 12.09 -6.23
CA PRO A 148 1.21 10.81 -6.91
C PRO A 148 2.02 10.77 -8.20
N GLN A 149 2.69 9.64 -8.43
CA GLN A 149 3.14 9.25 -9.77
C GLN A 149 2.07 8.45 -10.51
N GLU A 150 1.19 7.77 -9.77
CA GLU A 150 0.10 6.92 -10.27
C GLU A 150 -1.24 7.46 -9.79
N ILE A 151 -2.30 7.28 -10.58
CA ILE A 151 -3.63 7.84 -10.26
C ILE A 151 -4.25 7.09 -9.08
N LEU A 152 -4.07 5.78 -9.06
CA LEU A 152 -4.67 4.88 -8.09
C LEU A 152 -3.80 3.64 -7.93
N GLU A 153 -3.45 3.32 -6.69
CA GLU A 153 -2.95 2.00 -6.31
C GLU A 153 -3.54 1.63 -4.95
N CYS A 154 -4.22 0.50 -4.84
CA CYS A 154 -4.77 0.01 -3.58
C CYS A 154 -4.50 -1.48 -3.45
N LYS A 155 -4.07 -1.90 -2.26
CA LYS A 155 -3.89 -3.29 -1.84
C LYS A 155 -4.59 -3.44 -0.51
N ASN A 156 -5.44 -4.45 -0.40
CA ASN A 156 -6.16 -4.75 0.81
C ASN A 156 -6.24 -6.27 0.98
N GLN A 157 -5.52 -6.76 1.97
CA GLN A 157 -5.62 -8.12 2.46
C GLN A 157 -6.55 -8.15 3.67
N CYS A 158 -7.55 -9.03 3.63
CA CYS A 158 -8.40 -9.39 4.75
C CYS A 158 -8.40 -10.92 4.86
N PHE A 159 -7.62 -11.44 5.81
CA PHE A 159 -7.32 -12.85 5.93
C PHE A 159 -6.75 -13.43 4.61
N CYS A 160 -7.36 -14.51 4.12
CA CYS A 160 -6.99 -15.14 2.87
C CYS A 160 -7.43 -14.34 1.64
N LEU A 161 -8.28 -13.33 1.76
CA LEU A 161 -8.71 -12.52 0.63
C LEU A 161 -7.74 -11.36 0.42
N ASP A 162 -7.20 -11.23 -0.78
CA ASP A 162 -6.33 -10.14 -1.19
C ASP A 162 -6.97 -9.43 -2.39
N SER A 163 -7.31 -8.16 -2.22
CA SER A 163 -7.86 -7.30 -3.26
C SER A 163 -6.83 -6.25 -3.64
N ARG A 164 -6.53 -6.13 -4.93
CA ARG A 164 -5.65 -5.08 -5.46
C ARG A 164 -6.30 -4.32 -6.61
N CYS A 165 -5.93 -3.06 -6.77
CA CYS A 165 -6.32 -2.23 -7.89
C CYS A 165 -5.17 -1.29 -8.25
N ALA A 166 -4.85 -1.11 -9.54
CA ALA A 166 -3.92 -0.06 -9.98
C ALA A 166 -4.32 0.52 -11.34
N ILE A 167 -4.20 1.85 -11.48
CA ILE A 167 -4.42 2.58 -12.73
C ILE A 167 -3.25 3.56 -12.96
N PRO A 168 -2.40 3.34 -13.99
CA PRO A 168 -2.40 2.19 -14.91
C PRO A 168 -2.00 0.87 -14.20
N CYS A 169 -2.28 -0.28 -14.84
CA CYS A 169 -1.81 -1.58 -14.33
C CYS A 169 -0.27 -1.62 -14.27
N ASN A 170 0.28 -2.23 -13.22
CA ASN A 170 1.72 -2.32 -12.98
C ASN A 170 2.16 -3.77 -12.68
N ASP A 171 3.38 -3.96 -12.17
CA ASP A 171 3.91 -5.29 -11.83
C ASP A 171 3.16 -5.92 -10.63
N GLU A 172 2.61 -5.11 -9.75
CA GLU A 172 1.91 -5.60 -8.55
C GLU A 172 0.43 -5.87 -8.81
N VAL A 173 -0.18 -5.13 -9.74
CA VAL A 173 -1.57 -5.33 -10.19
C VAL A 173 -1.57 -5.50 -11.72
N PRO A 174 -1.31 -6.71 -12.21
CA PRO A 174 -1.30 -6.97 -13.64
C PRO A 174 -2.71 -6.89 -14.23
N CYS A 175 -2.78 -6.62 -15.53
CA CYS A 175 -4.04 -6.65 -16.25
C CYS A 175 -4.60 -8.08 -16.30
N LEU A 176 -5.73 -8.35 -15.64
CA LEU A 176 -6.27 -9.70 -15.52
C LEU A 176 -7.80 -9.71 -15.69
N LEU A 177 -8.30 -10.66 -16.49
CA LEU A 177 -9.73 -10.94 -16.63
C LEU A 177 -9.99 -12.36 -16.14
N ASN A 178 -10.65 -12.48 -14.99
CA ASN A 178 -10.97 -13.74 -14.34
C ASN A 178 -12.37 -13.68 -13.74
N SER A 179 -13.10 -14.79 -13.84
CA SER A 179 -14.38 -14.95 -13.15
C SER A 179 -14.40 -16.30 -12.46
N CYS A 180 -14.63 -16.30 -11.14
CA CYS A 180 -14.73 -17.50 -10.30
C CYS A 180 -13.53 -18.46 -10.47
N GLY A 181 -12.32 -17.93 -10.59
CA GLY A 181 -11.11 -18.74 -10.76
C GLY A 181 -10.82 -19.14 -12.21
N LEU A 182 -11.74 -18.90 -13.15
CA LEU A 182 -11.52 -19.09 -14.57
C LEU A 182 -10.86 -17.83 -15.16
N ASN A 183 -9.60 -17.96 -15.52
CA ASN A 183 -8.83 -16.93 -16.21
C ASN A 183 -9.15 -16.97 -17.70
N CYS A 184 -9.43 -15.79 -18.26
CA CYS A 184 -9.67 -15.58 -19.68
C CYS A 184 -8.52 -14.80 -20.32
N MET A 185 -8.00 -13.80 -19.60
CA MET A 185 -6.92 -12.93 -20.06
C MET A 185 -5.96 -12.63 -18.91
N ALA A 186 -4.68 -12.60 -19.22
CA ALA A 186 -3.63 -12.17 -18.31
C ALA A 186 -2.60 -11.37 -19.10
N ASP A 187 -2.17 -10.23 -18.57
CA ASP A 187 -1.18 -9.34 -19.18
C ASP A 187 -1.51 -8.95 -20.63
N PHE A 188 -2.78 -8.55 -20.86
CA PHE A 188 -3.31 -8.19 -22.18
C PHE A 188 -3.24 -9.32 -23.24
N LYS A 189 -3.06 -10.57 -22.81
CA LYS A 189 -3.02 -11.75 -23.69
C LYS A 189 -4.05 -12.80 -23.26
N PRO A 190 -4.62 -13.56 -24.20
CA PRO A 190 -5.48 -14.70 -23.85
C PRO A 190 -4.72 -15.70 -22.99
N ALA A 191 -5.27 -16.03 -21.83
CA ALA A 191 -4.64 -16.93 -20.87
C ALA A 191 -5.72 -17.78 -20.18
N CYS A 192 -6.08 -18.89 -20.81
CA CYS A 192 -7.08 -19.80 -20.27
C CYS A 192 -6.49 -20.66 -19.14
N GLY A 193 -7.14 -20.67 -17.98
CA GLY A 193 -6.76 -21.55 -16.88
C GLY A 193 -7.70 -21.44 -15.68
N CYS A 194 -7.87 -22.53 -14.95
CA CYS A 194 -8.70 -22.56 -13.74
C CYS A 194 -7.81 -22.64 -12.50
N CYS A 195 -8.05 -21.79 -11.51
CA CYS A 195 -7.38 -21.79 -10.20
C CYS A 195 -5.84 -21.80 -10.25
N LYS A 196 -5.25 -21.22 -11.31
CA LYS A 196 -3.80 -21.07 -11.44
C LYS A 196 -3.32 -19.87 -10.65
N LYS A 197 -2.13 -19.94 -10.07
CA LYS A 197 -1.47 -18.77 -9.48
C LYS A 197 -1.23 -17.70 -10.56
N ILE A 198 -1.24 -16.42 -10.16
CA ILE A 198 -0.96 -15.31 -11.09
C ILE A 198 0.43 -15.47 -11.73
N GLY A 199 1.44 -15.92 -10.98
CA GLY A 199 2.78 -16.17 -11.54
C GLY A 199 2.79 -17.21 -12.67
N ASP A 200 1.92 -18.22 -12.61
CA ASP A 200 1.81 -19.24 -13.66
C ASP A 200 1.09 -18.75 -14.91
N LEU A 201 0.26 -17.71 -14.77
CA LEU A 201 -0.44 -17.05 -15.88
C LEU A 201 0.44 -16.00 -16.55
N ILE A 202 1.29 -15.32 -15.77
CA ILE A 202 2.10 -14.18 -16.20
C ILE A 202 3.58 -14.45 -15.85
N PRO A 203 4.36 -15.06 -16.77
CA PRO A 203 5.73 -15.48 -16.49
C PRO A 203 6.68 -14.34 -16.09
N ARG A 204 6.43 -13.09 -16.52
CA ARG A 204 7.27 -11.93 -16.17
C ARG A 204 7.24 -11.56 -14.69
N LEU A 205 6.27 -12.07 -13.93
CA LEU A 205 6.15 -11.81 -12.49
C LEU A 205 7.01 -12.74 -11.65
N LYS A 206 7.45 -13.88 -12.20
CA LYS A 206 8.40 -14.80 -11.54
C LYS A 206 9.78 -14.14 -11.53
N LYS A 207 10.12 -13.43 -10.46
CA LYS A 207 11.45 -12.84 -10.23
C LYS A 207 12.18 -13.60 -9.13
#